data_AF-A0A1V1SX18-F1
#
_entry.id   AF-A0A1V1SX18-F1
#
_cell.length_a   1.000
_cell.length_b   1.000
_cell.length_c   1.000
_cell.angle_alpha   90.00
_cell.angle_beta   90.00
_cell.angle_gamma   90.00
#
_symmetry.space_group_name_H-M   'P 1'
#
loop_
_entity.id
_entity.type
_entity.pdbx_description
1 polymer ?
#
loop_
_entity_poly.entity_id
_entity_poly.type
_entity_poly.pdbx_seq_one_letter_code
_entity_poly.pdbx_strand_id
1 'polypeptide(L)'
;MAEDNSITDNFALNWLPYFSPEGDVLPDILFAVECGICGNQLAISQPPDGDDIETFCVLPCGHAFGHECINSWLGSSNSPNCPSCRYSLYHSGCEHVIAPDLICLGDSYNMREAISSCIVGGDGLPSECENCRSDGASSSHWDGNNDEGGFDDQFQSSFPLESEFSRMNLGGGPSNAYGEVSYFPPTSSGTDPRMLYPGNAQYGDYSGLPPVPDLSGPSLAPDPIRSRHRRRRHGGGSGENYTPEQIREMATEMFDERPDSGFLLPEQREAAIDELTRRVTRRLSQR
;
A
#
# COMPACT_ATOMS: atom_id res chain seq x y z
N MET A 1 -10.51 24.08 -27.50
CA MET A 1 -11.09 23.31 -26.38
C MET A 1 -9.88 22.67 -25.73
N ALA A 2 -9.51 23.09 -24.52
CA ALA A 2 -8.40 22.43 -23.83
C ALA A 2 -8.86 21.00 -23.55
N GLU A 3 -8.16 20.02 -24.08
CA GLU A 3 -8.41 18.62 -23.76
C GLU A 3 -8.07 18.47 -22.28
N ASP A 4 -9.06 18.10 -21.46
CA ASP A 4 -8.84 17.84 -20.05
C ASP A 4 -7.91 16.63 -19.93
N ASN A 5 -6.61 16.87 -19.74
CA ASN A 5 -5.59 15.84 -19.47
C ASN A 5 -5.74 15.26 -18.05
N SER A 6 -6.98 15.04 -17.61
CA SER A 6 -7.27 14.43 -16.32
C SER A 6 -7.57 12.95 -16.47
N ILE A 7 -6.89 12.14 -15.64
CA ILE A 7 -7.10 10.70 -15.54
C ILE A 7 -8.02 10.46 -14.36
N THR A 8 -9.17 9.85 -14.60
CA THR A 8 -10.23 9.62 -13.61
C THR A 8 -10.50 8.14 -13.33
N ASP A 9 -9.96 7.25 -14.17
CA ASP A 9 -10.16 5.81 -14.06
C ASP A 9 -9.41 5.21 -12.85
N ASN A 10 -10.02 4.25 -12.16
CA ASN A 10 -9.48 3.66 -10.94
C ASN A 10 -8.64 2.40 -11.17
N PHE A 11 -8.30 2.07 -12.42
CA PHE A 11 -7.46 0.94 -12.77
C PHE A 11 -6.00 1.40 -12.92
N ALA A 12 -5.18 1.03 -11.94
CA ALA A 12 -3.84 1.58 -11.78
C ALA A 12 -2.87 1.27 -12.94
N LEU A 13 -3.11 0.20 -13.71
CA LEU A 13 -2.33 -0.07 -14.92
C LEU A 13 -2.49 1.02 -15.99
N ASN A 14 -3.64 1.69 -16.03
CA ASN A 14 -3.85 2.80 -16.95
C ASN A 14 -3.03 4.04 -16.56
N TRP A 15 -2.48 4.08 -15.35
CA TRP A 15 -1.69 5.20 -14.86
C TRP A 15 -0.20 5.05 -15.19
N LEU A 16 0.29 3.81 -15.32
CA LEU A 16 1.71 3.49 -15.55
C LEU A 16 2.36 4.26 -16.71
N PRO A 17 1.71 4.50 -17.86
CA PRO A 17 2.29 5.30 -18.95
C PRO A 17 2.56 6.77 -18.59
N TYR A 18 1.94 7.27 -17.52
CA TYR A 18 2.01 8.67 -17.09
C TYR A 18 2.97 8.92 -15.92
N PHE A 19 3.70 7.89 -15.51
CA PHE A 19 4.81 8.02 -14.57
C PHE A 19 6.14 7.98 -15.33
N SER A 20 7.08 8.82 -14.91
CA SER A 20 8.46 8.75 -15.37
C SER A 20 9.13 7.45 -14.87
N PRO A 21 10.30 7.07 -15.42
CA PRO A 21 11.09 5.97 -14.87
C PRO A 21 11.44 6.13 -13.38
N GLU A 22 11.58 7.37 -12.91
CA GLU A 22 11.85 7.74 -11.52
C GLU A 22 10.61 7.66 -10.61
N GLY A 23 9.41 7.49 -11.20
CA GLY A 23 8.14 7.39 -10.48
C GLY A 23 7.43 8.72 -10.28
N ASP A 24 7.93 9.80 -10.88
CA ASP A 24 7.28 11.11 -10.86
C ASP A 24 6.12 11.15 -11.86
N VAL A 25 5.04 11.87 -11.53
CA VAL A 25 3.96 12.14 -12.49
C VAL A 25 4.47 13.06 -13.59
N LEU A 26 4.19 12.74 -14.85
CA LEU A 26 4.57 13.58 -15.99
C LEU A 26 3.98 15.00 -15.86
N PRO A 27 4.73 16.05 -16.28
CA PRO A 27 4.18 17.39 -16.32
C PRO A 27 2.93 17.42 -17.21
N ASP A 28 1.92 18.19 -16.82
CA ASP A 28 0.62 18.36 -17.50
C ASP A 28 -0.38 17.21 -17.37
N ILE A 29 -0.11 16.20 -16.52
CA ILE A 29 -1.08 15.16 -16.17
C ILE A 29 -1.68 15.43 -14.78
N LEU A 30 -3.01 15.36 -14.69
CA LEU A 30 -3.73 15.49 -13.43
C LEU A 30 -4.46 14.20 -13.10
N PHE A 31 -4.18 13.61 -11.95
CA PHE A 31 -4.94 12.46 -11.46
C PHE A 31 -6.14 12.96 -10.64
N ALA A 32 -7.34 12.80 -11.20
CA ALA A 32 -8.62 13.08 -10.58
C ALA A 32 -9.37 11.76 -10.32
N VAL A 33 -8.63 10.76 -9.83
CA VAL A 33 -9.18 9.44 -9.52
C VAL A 33 -9.89 9.50 -8.19
N GLU A 34 -11.15 9.07 -8.18
CA GLU A 34 -11.96 8.97 -6.98
C GLU A 34 -12.01 7.52 -6.48
N CYS A 35 -12.12 7.36 -5.17
CA CYS A 35 -12.35 6.08 -4.55
C CYS A 35 -13.74 5.55 -4.88
N GLY A 36 -13.81 4.35 -5.47
CA GLY A 36 -15.08 3.71 -5.82
C GLY A 36 -15.97 3.32 -4.63
N ILE A 37 -15.51 3.49 -3.38
CA ILE A 37 -16.27 3.20 -2.16
C ILE A 37 -16.88 4.48 -1.56
N CYS A 38 -16.07 5.51 -1.29
CA CYS A 38 -16.51 6.74 -0.62
C CYS A 38 -16.71 7.94 -1.57
N GLY A 39 -16.04 7.94 -2.73
CA GLY A 39 -16.03 9.04 -3.70
C GLY A 39 -15.01 10.15 -3.43
N ASN A 40 -14.14 10.01 -2.43
CA ASN A 40 -13.07 10.98 -2.16
C ASN A 40 -11.93 10.83 -3.17
N GLN A 41 -11.15 11.89 -3.38
CA GLN A 41 -10.02 11.86 -4.32
C GLN A 41 -8.86 11.06 -3.73
N LEU A 42 -8.19 10.26 -4.55
CA LEU A 42 -7.02 9.49 -4.14
C LEU A 42 -5.75 10.35 -4.21
N ALA A 43 -4.88 10.22 -3.21
CA ALA A 43 -3.60 10.92 -3.08
C ALA A 43 -2.53 10.43 -4.07
N ILE A 44 -2.79 10.49 -5.39
CA ILE A 44 -1.88 10.01 -6.44
C ILE A 44 -0.90 11.11 -6.88
N SER A 45 -1.39 12.33 -7.12
CA SER A 45 -0.56 13.46 -7.55
C SER A 45 -0.40 14.55 -6.47
N GLN A 46 -1.17 14.46 -5.38
CA GLN A 46 -1.20 15.45 -4.31
C GLN A 46 -1.19 14.72 -2.97
N PRO A 47 -0.48 15.24 -1.97
CA PRO A 47 -0.47 14.64 -0.64
C PRO A 47 -1.89 14.61 -0.05
N PRO A 48 -2.18 13.65 0.85
CA PRO A 48 -3.46 13.61 1.54
C PRO A 48 -3.67 14.89 2.36
N ASP A 49 -4.88 15.43 2.35
CA ASP A 49 -5.25 16.67 3.07
C ASP A 49 -6.25 16.42 4.22
N GLY A 50 -6.60 15.16 4.47
CA GLY A 50 -7.37 14.69 5.62
C GLY A 50 -8.88 14.66 5.40
N ASP A 51 -9.44 15.50 4.53
CA ASP A 51 -10.89 15.60 4.33
C ASP A 51 -11.33 15.25 2.90
N ASP A 52 -10.58 15.66 1.89
CA ASP A 52 -10.97 15.55 0.48
C ASP A 52 -10.04 14.61 -0.32
N ILE A 53 -8.79 14.46 0.12
CA ILE A 53 -7.76 13.63 -0.49
C ILE A 53 -7.31 12.55 0.50
N GLU A 54 -7.60 11.29 0.19
CA GLU A 54 -7.27 10.14 1.01
C GLU A 54 -6.06 9.36 0.49
N THR A 55 -5.29 8.74 1.40
CA THR A 55 -4.27 7.77 1.01
C THR A 55 -4.90 6.56 0.35
N PHE A 56 -4.16 5.94 -0.57
CA PHE A 56 -4.72 4.89 -1.41
C PHE A 56 -3.83 3.65 -1.40
N CYS A 57 -4.40 2.57 -1.91
CA CYS A 57 -3.71 1.31 -2.17
C CYS A 57 -4.18 0.76 -3.52
N VAL A 58 -3.38 -0.13 -4.10
CA VAL A 58 -3.74 -0.86 -5.31
C VAL A 58 -3.89 -2.35 -4.97
N LEU A 59 -5.03 -2.93 -5.32
CA LEU A 59 -5.26 -4.35 -5.14
C LEU A 59 -4.52 -5.18 -6.20
N PRO A 60 -4.29 -6.50 -5.97
CA PRO A 60 -3.65 -7.38 -6.95
C PRO A 60 -4.31 -7.41 -8.33
N CYS A 61 -5.63 -7.19 -8.36
CA CYS A 61 -6.40 -7.07 -9.59
C CYS A 61 -6.18 -5.76 -10.37
N GLY A 62 -5.43 -4.80 -9.84
CA GLY A 62 -5.16 -3.50 -10.45
C GLY A 62 -6.12 -2.37 -10.07
N HIS A 63 -7.21 -2.63 -9.36
CA HIS A 63 -8.13 -1.56 -8.93
C HIS A 63 -7.61 -0.86 -7.68
N ALA A 64 -7.71 0.47 -7.68
CA ALA A 64 -7.30 1.32 -6.57
C ALA A 64 -8.48 1.84 -5.75
N PHE A 65 -8.26 1.99 -4.44
CA PHE A 65 -9.22 2.49 -3.47
C PHE A 65 -8.51 3.25 -2.36
N GLY A 66 -9.26 4.06 -1.62
CA GLY A 66 -8.82 4.57 -0.33
C GLY A 66 -8.41 3.44 0.60
N HIS A 67 -7.25 3.57 1.24
CA HIS A 67 -6.67 2.52 2.07
C HIS A 67 -7.58 2.15 3.25
N GLU A 68 -8.13 3.14 3.95
CA GLU A 68 -9.07 2.89 5.04
C GLU A 68 -10.40 2.30 4.54
N CYS A 69 -10.89 2.82 3.42
CA CYS A 69 -12.13 2.37 2.80
C CYS A 69 -12.08 0.88 2.44
N ILE A 70 -11.00 0.43 1.79
CA ILE A 70 -10.88 -0.98 1.42
C ILE A 70 -10.62 -1.87 2.63
N ASN A 71 -9.85 -1.44 3.63
CA ASN A 71 -9.64 -2.23 4.84
C ASN A 71 -10.94 -2.45 5.62
N SER A 72 -11.77 -1.41 5.72
CA SER A 72 -13.11 -1.51 6.31
C SER A 72 -14.01 -2.47 5.50
N TRP A 73 -13.96 -2.39 4.17
CA TRP A 73 -14.69 -3.29 3.28
C TRP A 73 -14.30 -4.75 3.49
N LEU A 74 -13.00 -5.05 3.48
CA LEU A 74 -12.50 -6.42 3.65
C LEU A 74 -12.81 -6.97 5.05
N GLY A 75 -12.62 -6.17 6.10
CA GLY A 75 -12.89 -6.57 7.47
C GLY A 75 -14.38 -6.78 7.79
N SER A 76 -15.28 -6.11 7.07
CA SER A 76 -16.74 -6.25 7.26
C SER A 76 -17.36 -7.32 6.37
N SER A 77 -16.64 -7.80 5.36
CA SER A 77 -17.16 -8.73 4.37
C SER A 77 -16.90 -10.19 4.76
N ASN A 78 -17.89 -11.06 4.58
CA ASN A 78 -17.70 -12.51 4.67
C ASN A 78 -16.90 -13.07 3.48
N SER A 79 -16.69 -12.27 2.44
CA SER A 79 -15.97 -12.63 1.22
C SER A 79 -15.13 -11.43 0.75
N PRO A 80 -13.84 -11.37 1.10
CA PRO A 80 -12.92 -10.29 0.75
C PRO A 80 -12.63 -10.34 -0.74
N ASN A 81 -13.48 -9.65 -1.49
CA ASN A 81 -13.40 -9.52 -2.93
C ASN A 81 -13.29 -8.04 -3.30
N CYS A 82 -12.59 -7.76 -4.41
CA CYS A 82 -12.52 -6.42 -4.98
C CYS A 82 -13.95 -5.86 -5.22
N PRO A 83 -14.27 -4.64 -4.74
CA PRO A 83 -15.57 -4.02 -4.97
C PRO A 83 -15.93 -3.83 -6.45
N SER A 84 -14.93 -3.54 -7.30
CA SER A 84 -15.13 -3.24 -8.73
C SER A 84 -15.25 -4.49 -9.59
N CYS A 85 -14.31 -5.45 -9.47
CA CYS A 85 -14.24 -6.60 -10.37
C CYS A 85 -14.51 -7.96 -9.71
N ARG A 86 -14.73 -7.99 -8.38
CA ARG A 86 -14.97 -9.21 -7.59
C ARG A 86 -13.81 -10.21 -7.56
N TYR A 87 -12.62 -9.81 -7.99
CA TYR A 87 -11.40 -10.59 -7.81
C TYR A 87 -11.22 -10.98 -6.34
N SER A 88 -10.86 -12.24 -6.09
CA SER A 88 -10.75 -12.81 -4.75
C SER A 88 -9.42 -12.44 -4.10
N LEU A 89 -9.47 -11.89 -2.89
CA LEU A 89 -8.29 -11.42 -2.17
C LEU A 89 -7.87 -12.43 -1.11
N TYR A 90 -7.69 -13.68 -1.53
CA TYR A 90 -7.19 -14.77 -0.70
C TYR A 90 -5.90 -15.34 -1.27
N HIS A 91 -5.02 -15.75 -0.36
CA HIS A 91 -3.92 -16.65 -0.67
C HIS A 91 -4.47 -18.06 -0.95
N SER A 92 -4.16 -18.64 -2.12
CA SER A 92 -4.76 -19.90 -2.59
C SER A 92 -4.37 -21.15 -1.79
N GLY A 93 -3.26 -21.11 -1.08
CA GLY A 93 -2.67 -22.21 -0.29
C GLY A 93 -2.97 -22.15 1.21
N CYS A 94 -3.28 -20.97 1.76
CA CYS A 94 -3.58 -20.82 3.19
C CYS A 94 -4.91 -20.11 3.50
N GLU A 95 -5.66 -19.67 2.48
CA GLU A 95 -6.96 -18.99 2.60
C GLU A 95 -6.97 -17.73 3.49
N HIS A 96 -5.80 -17.17 3.78
CA HIS A 96 -5.68 -15.89 4.47
C HIS A 96 -5.96 -14.73 3.52
N VAL A 97 -6.55 -13.67 4.07
CA VAL A 97 -6.87 -12.44 3.31
C VAL A 97 -5.58 -11.72 2.94
N ILE A 98 -5.49 -11.28 1.68
CA ILE A 98 -4.39 -10.43 1.21
C ILE A 98 -4.62 -9.02 1.77
N ALA A 99 -3.70 -8.55 2.60
CA ALA A 99 -3.73 -7.19 3.13
C ALA A 99 -3.37 -6.18 2.02
N PRO A 100 -4.16 -5.11 1.80
CA PRO A 100 -3.81 -4.06 0.87
C PRO A 100 -2.60 -3.25 1.36
N ASP A 101 -1.58 -3.09 0.53
CA ASP A 101 -0.42 -2.27 0.84
C ASP A 101 -0.72 -0.78 0.65
N LEU A 102 -0.40 0.01 1.67
CA LEU A 102 -0.54 1.47 1.63
C LEU A 102 0.51 2.09 0.70
N ILE A 103 0.06 2.92 -0.26
CA ILE A 103 0.94 3.70 -1.14
C ILE A 103 0.87 5.17 -0.72
N CYS A 104 2.01 5.72 -0.28
CA CYS A 104 2.12 7.10 0.20
C CYS A 104 3.00 7.96 -0.71
N LEU A 105 2.54 9.19 -0.97
CA LEU A 105 3.38 10.24 -1.56
C LEU A 105 4.31 10.84 -0.50
N GLY A 106 5.63 10.76 -0.71
CA GLY A 106 6.58 11.53 0.10
C GLY A 106 7.94 10.89 0.37
N ASP A 107 8.05 9.56 0.27
CA ASP A 107 9.21 8.84 0.80
C ASP A 107 10.07 8.19 -0.29
N SER A 108 10.72 8.95 -1.17
CA SER A 108 11.64 8.40 -2.21
C SER A 108 11.07 7.25 -3.07
N TYR A 109 9.75 7.06 -3.01
CA TYR A 109 9.08 5.86 -3.46
C TYR A 109 8.72 6.04 -4.91
N ASN A 110 9.24 5.14 -5.75
CA ASN A 110 8.92 5.12 -7.15
C ASN A 110 7.48 4.60 -7.31
N MET A 111 6.51 5.50 -7.55
CA MET A 111 5.10 5.10 -7.66
C MET A 111 4.87 4.08 -8.77
N ARG A 112 5.64 4.15 -9.85
CA ARG A 112 5.56 3.17 -10.94
C ARG A 112 5.93 1.77 -10.46
N GLU A 113 7.00 1.64 -9.68
CA GLU A 113 7.41 0.37 -9.09
C GLU A 113 6.42 -0.11 -8.03
N ALA A 114 5.96 0.78 -7.15
CA ALA A 114 4.99 0.44 -6.11
C ALA A 114 3.69 -0.13 -6.70
N ILE A 115 3.11 0.57 -7.69
CA ILE A 115 1.91 0.09 -8.40
C ILE A 115 2.21 -1.26 -9.08
N SER A 116 3.37 -1.38 -9.74
CA SER A 116 3.75 -2.61 -10.44
C SER A 116 3.94 -3.79 -9.47
N SER A 117 4.45 -3.56 -8.26
CA SER A 117 4.62 -4.61 -7.25
C SER A 117 3.31 -5.06 -6.63
N CYS A 118 2.31 -4.17 -6.53
CA CYS A 118 1.00 -4.54 -6.04
C CYS A 118 0.22 -5.39 -7.04
N ILE A 119 0.45 -5.20 -8.35
CA ILE A 119 -0.35 -5.83 -9.39
C ILE A 119 0.29 -7.14 -9.81
N VAL A 120 -0.46 -8.20 -9.63
CA VAL A 120 0.04 -9.54 -9.89
C VAL A 120 -0.86 -10.17 -10.93
N GLY A 121 -0.47 -10.03 -12.19
CA GLY A 121 -1.20 -10.63 -13.31
C GLY A 121 -1.23 -12.15 -13.19
N GLY A 122 -2.43 -12.74 -13.31
CA GLY A 122 -2.68 -14.15 -13.57
C GLY A 122 -2.44 -15.13 -12.41
N ASP A 123 -1.22 -15.17 -11.89
CA ASP A 123 -0.70 -16.33 -11.15
C ASP A 123 0.51 -16.01 -10.24
N GLY A 124 1.01 -14.78 -10.23
CA GLY A 124 2.21 -14.43 -9.46
C GLY A 124 2.01 -14.20 -7.95
N LEU A 125 0.78 -14.28 -7.43
CA LEU A 125 0.56 -14.11 -5.99
C LEU A 125 1.08 -15.37 -5.31
N PRO A 126 1.92 -15.26 -4.28
CA PRO A 126 2.35 -16.44 -3.56
C PRO A 126 1.13 -17.17 -3.03
N SER A 127 1.10 -18.49 -3.22
CA SER A 127 0.00 -19.34 -2.76
C SER A 127 -0.21 -19.19 -1.26
N GLU A 128 0.84 -18.88 -0.50
CA GLU A 128 0.79 -18.71 0.94
C GLU A 128 1.15 -17.28 1.34
N CYS A 129 0.59 -16.81 2.45
CA CYS A 129 1.01 -15.55 3.05
C CYS A 129 2.42 -15.67 3.65
N GLU A 130 3.06 -14.54 3.92
CA GLU A 130 4.43 -14.50 4.45
C GLU A 130 4.59 -15.27 5.77
N ASN A 131 3.59 -15.21 6.66
CA ASN A 131 3.58 -15.96 7.91
C ASN A 131 3.52 -17.47 7.66
N CYS A 132 2.57 -17.95 6.86
CA CYS A 132 2.44 -19.38 6.55
C CYS A 132 3.65 -19.95 5.84
N ARG A 133 4.27 -19.18 4.93
CA ARG A 133 5.51 -19.56 4.25
C ARG A 133 6.67 -19.70 5.23
N SER A 134 6.75 -18.82 6.24
CA SER A 134 7.79 -18.86 7.27
C SER A 134 7.58 -20.02 8.25
N ASP A 135 6.33 -20.32 8.61
CA ASP A 135 5.97 -21.42 9.50
C ASP A 135 6.12 -22.80 8.82
N GLY A 136 5.82 -22.89 7.52
CA GLY A 136 5.92 -24.12 6.71
C GLY A 136 7.36 -24.64 6.55
N ALA A 137 8.37 -23.78 6.70
CA ALA A 137 9.77 -24.21 6.74
C ALA A 137 10.11 -25.05 8.00
N SER A 138 9.25 -25.01 9.02
CA SER A 138 9.43 -25.74 10.29
C SER A 138 8.73 -27.11 10.33
N SER A 139 7.98 -27.49 9.29
CA SER A 139 7.23 -28.76 9.25
C SER A 139 7.78 -29.76 8.24
N SER A 140 9.07 -29.73 7.97
CA SER A 140 9.73 -30.92 7.42
C SER A 140 10.23 -31.77 8.58
N HIS A 141 9.80 -33.03 8.57
CA HIS A 141 10.52 -34.13 9.20
C HIS A 141 10.23 -34.37 10.69
N TRP A 142 8.99 -34.73 11.02
CA TRP A 142 8.80 -35.86 11.92
C TRP A 142 9.25 -37.10 11.15
N ASP A 143 10.56 -37.29 11.04
CA ASP A 143 11.12 -38.60 10.74
C ASP A 143 10.59 -39.50 11.84
N GLY A 144 9.72 -40.42 11.42
CA GLY A 144 9.18 -41.44 12.30
C GLY A 144 10.34 -42.31 12.77
N ASN A 145 10.98 -41.89 13.86
CA ASN A 145 11.67 -42.81 14.73
C ASN A 145 10.57 -43.66 15.37
N ASN A 146 10.32 -44.78 14.70
CA ASN A 146 9.79 -46.00 15.28
C ASN A 146 10.64 -46.36 16.49
N ASP A 147 10.34 -45.78 17.66
CA ASP A 147 10.78 -46.33 18.93
C ASP A 147 9.77 -47.41 19.31
N GLU A 148 9.99 -48.60 18.75
CA GLU A 148 9.36 -49.84 19.20
C GLU A 148 9.89 -50.18 20.60
N GLY A 149 9.41 -49.46 21.61
CA GLY A 149 9.74 -49.67 23.02
C GLY A 149 8.49 -49.98 23.82
N GLY A 150 8.13 -51.27 23.90
CA GLY A 150 7.01 -51.74 24.70
C GLY A 150 7.15 -51.38 26.18
N PHE A 151 6.06 -50.88 26.76
CA PHE A 151 5.85 -50.92 28.20
C PHE A 151 4.40 -51.31 28.47
N ASP A 152 4.25 -52.57 28.87
CA ASP A 152 3.02 -53.16 29.33
C ASP A 152 2.56 -52.56 30.67
N ASP A 153 1.26 -52.72 30.88
CA ASP A 153 0.57 -52.91 32.15
C ASP A 153 0.06 -51.70 32.95
N GLN A 154 -1.29 -51.69 32.96
CA GLN A 154 -2.15 -51.56 34.14
C GLN A 154 -2.12 -50.24 34.89
N PHE A 155 -3.17 -49.44 34.71
CA PHE A 155 -4.00 -49.04 35.86
C PHE A 155 -5.41 -48.65 35.39
N GLN A 156 -6.39 -49.47 35.76
CA GLN A 156 -7.79 -49.07 35.82
C GLN A 156 -7.98 -48.12 37.00
N SER A 157 -8.77 -47.06 36.84
CA SER A 157 -10.04 -46.92 37.59
C SER A 157 -10.64 -45.51 37.47
N SER A 158 -11.91 -45.49 37.07
CA SER A 158 -12.98 -44.64 37.62
C SER A 158 -13.00 -43.14 37.31
N PHE A 159 -14.00 -42.78 36.49
CA PHE A 159 -14.67 -41.47 36.46
C PHE A 159 -15.09 -41.00 37.87
N PRO A 160 -15.28 -39.69 38.09
CA PRO A 160 -16.63 -39.15 37.91
C PRO A 160 -16.71 -37.81 37.15
N LEU A 161 -17.86 -37.66 36.49
CA LEU A 161 -18.48 -36.41 36.06
C LEU A 161 -18.55 -35.41 37.22
N GLU A 162 -18.23 -34.13 36.98
CA GLU A 162 -19.13 -32.99 37.19
C GLU A 162 -18.42 -31.66 36.89
N SER A 163 -19.17 -30.77 36.22
CA SER A 163 -19.26 -29.33 36.51
C SER A 163 -17.97 -28.55 36.85
N GLU A 164 -17.51 -27.70 35.93
CA GLU A 164 -17.50 -26.25 36.22
C GLU A 164 -17.27 -25.41 34.95
N PHE A 165 -18.38 -24.88 34.46
CA PHE A 165 -18.48 -23.81 33.49
C PHE A 165 -18.39 -22.49 34.26
N SER A 166 -17.19 -21.96 34.48
CA SER A 166 -16.94 -20.53 34.76
C SER A 166 -15.48 -20.29 35.11
N ARG A 167 -14.73 -19.69 34.19
CA ARG A 167 -13.67 -18.72 34.50
C ARG A 167 -13.19 -18.06 33.20
N MET A 168 -13.94 -17.06 32.77
CA MET A 168 -13.33 -15.95 32.06
C MET A 168 -12.55 -15.11 33.08
N ASN A 169 -11.38 -14.68 32.63
CA ASN A 169 -10.92 -13.28 32.62
C ASN A 169 -9.68 -12.91 33.46
N LEU A 170 -8.85 -12.11 32.79
CA LEU A 170 -7.84 -11.15 33.25
C LEU A 170 -6.37 -11.62 33.44
N GLY A 171 -5.54 -11.21 32.47
CA GLY A 171 -4.43 -10.30 32.76
C GLY A 171 -3.01 -10.90 32.80
N GLY A 172 -2.10 -10.33 32.01
CA GLY A 172 -0.66 -10.50 32.18
C GLY A 172 0.11 -10.36 30.88
N GLY A 173 0.70 -9.18 30.67
CA GLY A 173 1.41 -8.80 29.44
C GLY A 173 2.76 -9.49 29.19
N PRO A 174 3.47 -9.04 28.13
CA PRO A 174 4.56 -9.76 27.49
C PRO A 174 5.88 -9.63 28.24
N SER A 175 6.59 -10.75 28.36
CA SER A 175 8.01 -10.82 28.71
C SER A 175 8.88 -10.51 27.49
N ASN A 176 9.61 -9.41 27.59
CA ASN A 176 10.69 -9.01 26.69
C ASN A 176 11.89 -9.96 26.83
N ALA A 177 12.32 -10.58 25.73
CA ALA A 177 13.64 -11.20 25.60
C ALA A 177 14.26 -10.78 24.27
N TYR A 178 14.98 -9.66 24.29
CA TYR A 178 15.88 -9.27 23.20
C TYR A 178 17.13 -10.14 23.29
N GLY A 179 17.29 -11.06 22.34
CA GLY A 179 18.57 -11.70 22.05
C GLY A 179 19.37 -10.82 21.08
N GLU A 180 20.58 -10.44 21.49
CA GLU A 180 21.60 -9.83 20.62
C GLU A 180 21.85 -10.68 19.39
N VAL A 181 21.61 -10.13 18.19
CA VAL A 181 22.09 -10.70 16.94
C VAL A 181 23.32 -9.91 16.50
N SER A 182 24.49 -10.54 16.64
CA SER A 182 25.77 -10.01 16.15
C SER A 182 25.81 -10.09 14.63
N TYR A 183 25.87 -8.93 13.96
CA TYR A 183 26.11 -8.85 12.52
C TYR A 183 27.58 -9.16 12.21
N PHE A 184 27.85 -10.29 11.55
CA PHE A 184 29.08 -10.51 10.79
C PHE A 184 28.82 -10.21 9.31
N PRO A 185 29.64 -9.38 8.63
CA PRO A 185 29.51 -9.17 7.21
C PRO A 185 30.04 -10.39 6.43
N PRO A 186 29.33 -10.89 5.40
CA PRO A 186 29.91 -11.91 4.53
C PRO A 186 30.97 -11.29 3.63
N THR A 187 32.14 -11.91 3.65
CA THR A 187 33.27 -11.63 2.77
C THR A 187 32.92 -11.96 1.32
N SER A 188 33.18 -10.99 0.44
CA SER A 188 33.16 -11.11 -1.02
C SER A 188 34.07 -12.24 -1.50
N SER A 189 33.51 -13.26 -2.13
CA SER A 189 34.24 -14.11 -3.06
C SER A 189 33.58 -14.00 -4.43
N GLY A 190 34.38 -13.55 -5.39
CA GLY A 190 33.94 -13.20 -6.72
C GLY A 190 33.58 -14.42 -7.56
N THR A 191 32.47 -14.31 -8.27
CA THR A 191 32.19 -15.04 -9.50
C THR A 191 31.49 -14.09 -10.46
N ASP A 192 32.16 -13.87 -11.58
CA ASP A 192 31.79 -13.06 -12.75
C ASP A 192 30.56 -13.67 -13.46
N PRO A 193 29.45 -12.95 -13.65
CA PRO A 193 28.34 -13.39 -14.49
C PRO A 193 28.39 -12.67 -15.86
N ARG A 194 29.46 -12.87 -16.63
CA ARG A 194 29.40 -12.77 -18.10
C ARG A 194 29.18 -14.18 -18.65
N MET A 195 28.21 -14.27 -19.56
CA MET A 195 27.76 -15.47 -20.30
C MET A 195 26.63 -16.23 -19.61
N LEU A 196 25.40 -16.02 -20.10
CA LEU A 196 24.54 -17.05 -20.72
C LEU A 196 23.16 -16.43 -21.00
N TYR A 197 23.06 -15.67 -22.10
CA TYR A 197 21.78 -15.43 -22.78
C TYR A 197 21.81 -16.21 -24.10
N PRO A 198 21.04 -17.30 -24.26
CA PRO A 198 20.79 -17.86 -25.57
C PRO A 198 19.65 -17.07 -26.26
N GLY A 199 20.01 -16.41 -27.36
CA GLY A 199 19.30 -16.53 -28.64
C GLY A 199 17.91 -15.90 -28.81
N ASN A 200 17.91 -14.72 -29.45
CA ASN A 200 17.02 -14.31 -30.55
C ASN A 200 15.58 -14.88 -30.56
N ALA A 201 14.66 -14.19 -29.90
CA ALA A 201 13.28 -14.10 -30.38
C ALA A 201 13.18 -12.88 -31.29
N GLN A 202 13.01 -13.11 -32.60
CA GLN A 202 12.65 -12.07 -33.56
C GLN A 202 11.29 -11.50 -33.14
N TYR A 203 11.27 -10.22 -32.77
CA TYR A 203 10.01 -9.48 -32.64
C TYR A 203 9.38 -9.40 -34.04
N GLY A 204 8.31 -10.16 -34.21
CA GLY A 204 7.45 -10.09 -35.37
C GLY A 204 6.83 -8.70 -35.49
N ASP A 205 6.83 -8.23 -36.72
CA ASP A 205 6.18 -7.06 -37.26
C ASP A 205 4.70 -6.98 -36.82
N TYR A 206 4.39 -6.13 -35.82
CA TYR A 206 3.02 -5.83 -35.39
C TYR A 206 2.38 -4.80 -36.35
N SER A 207 2.23 -5.20 -37.60
CA SER A 207 1.40 -4.51 -38.59
C SER A 207 -0.03 -5.05 -38.50
N GLY A 208 -0.80 -4.61 -37.49
CA GLY A 208 -2.18 -5.10 -37.33
C GLY A 208 -2.89 -4.64 -36.05
N LEU A 209 -2.96 -3.33 -35.81
CA LEU A 209 -3.96 -2.82 -34.87
C LEU A 209 -5.35 -2.92 -35.52
N PRO A 210 -6.38 -3.43 -34.81
CA PRO A 210 -7.74 -3.38 -35.31
C PRO A 210 -8.21 -1.92 -35.45
N PRO A 211 -9.03 -1.60 -36.46
CA PRO A 211 -9.59 -0.26 -36.59
C PRO A 211 -10.43 0.08 -35.35
N VAL A 212 -10.19 1.29 -34.82
CA VAL A 212 -11.04 1.94 -33.81
C VAL A 212 -12.52 1.87 -34.22
N PRO A 213 -13.44 1.45 -33.33
CA PRO A 213 -14.85 1.48 -33.63
C PRO A 213 -15.34 2.92 -33.81
N ASP A 214 -16.04 3.17 -34.90
CA ASP A 214 -16.71 4.42 -35.25
C ASP A 214 -17.79 4.73 -34.21
N LEU A 215 -17.54 5.72 -33.35
CA LEU A 215 -18.46 6.20 -32.31
C LEU A 215 -19.51 7.17 -32.86
N SER A 216 -20.10 6.83 -34.01
CA SER A 216 -21.28 7.52 -34.55
C SER A 216 -22.57 6.88 -34.00
N GLY A 217 -22.77 6.98 -32.68
CA GLY A 217 -23.99 6.57 -31.99
C GLY A 217 -24.85 7.77 -31.57
N PRO A 218 -26.20 7.65 -31.53
CA PRO A 218 -27.10 8.78 -31.33
C PRO A 218 -27.04 9.32 -29.90
N SER A 219 -27.01 10.65 -29.82
CA SER A 219 -27.10 11.50 -28.63
C SER A 219 -28.25 11.09 -27.69
N LEU A 220 -27.93 10.39 -26.60
CA LEU A 220 -28.83 10.24 -25.46
C LEU A 220 -28.77 11.51 -24.60
N ALA A 221 -29.96 12.03 -24.27
CA ALA A 221 -30.15 13.25 -23.49
C ALA A 221 -29.50 13.13 -22.09
N PRO A 222 -28.98 14.23 -21.53
CA PRO A 222 -28.41 14.23 -20.18
C PRO A 222 -29.50 14.08 -19.11
N ASP A 223 -29.27 13.15 -18.18
CA ASP A 223 -30.07 12.99 -16.96
C ASP A 223 -29.97 14.22 -16.03
N PRO A 224 -31.05 14.58 -15.31
CA PRO A 224 -31.06 15.74 -14.43
C PRO A 224 -30.32 15.48 -13.11
N ILE A 225 -29.11 16.01 -13.05
CA ILE A 225 -28.45 16.73 -11.94
C ILE A 225 -29.01 16.45 -10.53
N ARG A 226 -28.26 15.68 -9.71
CA ARG A 226 -28.25 15.83 -8.24
C ARG A 226 -27.26 16.94 -7.86
N SER A 227 -27.79 18.15 -7.69
CA SER A 227 -27.05 19.33 -7.21
C SER A 227 -26.62 19.11 -5.75
N ARG A 228 -25.37 18.70 -5.52
CA ARG A 228 -24.73 18.86 -4.21
C ARG A 228 -23.90 20.14 -4.21
N HIS A 229 -24.16 20.97 -3.20
CA HIS A 229 -23.59 22.29 -2.99
C HIS A 229 -22.05 22.26 -2.97
N ARG A 230 -21.41 22.67 -4.08
CA ARG A 230 -20.03 23.18 -4.07
C ARG A 230 -19.98 24.39 -3.12
N ARG A 231 -19.37 24.23 -1.95
CA ARG A 231 -18.94 25.38 -1.14
C ARG A 231 -17.71 25.98 -1.83
N ARG A 232 -17.92 27.05 -2.61
CA ARG A 232 -16.85 27.97 -3.01
C ARG A 232 -16.20 28.51 -1.73
N ARG A 233 -15.03 28.01 -1.35
CA ARG A 233 -14.15 28.72 -0.42
C ARG A 233 -13.36 29.76 -1.23
N HIS A 234 -13.63 31.02 -0.95
CA HIS A 234 -12.73 32.12 -1.26
C HIS A 234 -11.48 31.98 -0.39
N GLY A 235 -10.43 31.37 -0.95
CA GLY A 235 -9.09 31.32 -0.37
C GLY A 235 -8.11 32.12 -1.24
N GLY A 236 -8.43 33.38 -1.53
CA GLY A 236 -7.49 34.32 -2.12
C GLY A 236 -6.54 34.82 -1.05
N GLY A 237 -5.62 33.98 -0.60
CA GLY A 237 -4.47 34.42 0.17
C GLY A 237 -3.51 35.12 -0.79
N SER A 238 -3.36 36.43 -0.64
CA SER A 238 -2.27 37.19 -1.24
C SER A 238 -0.96 36.44 -1.00
N GLY A 239 -0.12 36.30 -2.04
CA GLY A 239 1.22 35.73 -1.91
C GLY A 239 2.12 36.60 -1.05
N GLU A 240 1.92 36.53 0.26
CA GLU A 240 2.81 37.14 1.24
C GLU A 240 4.10 36.32 1.25
N ASN A 241 5.21 37.00 0.93
CA ASN A 241 6.53 36.38 0.98
C ASN A 241 6.88 36.13 2.47
N TYR A 242 6.73 34.89 2.92
CA TYR A 242 7.17 34.49 4.25
C TYR A 242 8.69 34.58 4.35
N THR A 243 9.20 35.19 5.43
CA THR A 243 10.63 35.18 5.71
C THR A 243 11.07 33.80 6.21
N PRO A 244 12.36 33.42 6.05
CA PRO A 244 12.87 32.16 6.57
C PRO A 244 12.61 31.96 8.07
N GLU A 245 12.58 33.04 8.86
CA GLU A 245 12.28 33.00 10.28
C GLU A 245 10.81 32.62 10.55
N GLN A 246 9.88 33.18 9.78
CA GLN A 246 8.45 32.82 9.88
C GLN A 246 8.21 31.36 9.49
N ILE A 247 8.94 30.87 8.46
CA ILE A 247 8.89 29.46 8.05
C ILE A 247 9.42 28.55 9.18
N ARG A 248 10.52 28.95 9.84
CA ARG A 248 11.08 28.20 10.97
C ARG A 248 10.12 28.17 12.17
N GLU A 249 9.43 29.27 12.45
CA GLU A 249 8.44 29.36 13.52
C GLU A 249 7.26 28.42 13.27
N MET A 250 6.66 28.46 12.07
CA MET A 250 5.59 27.52 11.68
C MET A 250 6.04 26.06 11.72
N ALA A 251 7.27 25.77 11.27
CA ALA A 251 7.83 24.43 11.36
C ALA A 251 7.95 23.97 12.82
N THR A 252 8.37 24.86 13.73
CA THR A 252 8.50 24.55 15.15
C THR A 252 7.13 24.23 15.78
N GLU A 253 6.11 25.04 15.50
CA GLU A 253 4.74 24.80 15.97
C GLU A 253 4.19 23.46 15.49
N MET A 254 4.40 23.11 14.21
CA MET A 254 3.99 21.82 13.66
C MET A 254 4.61 20.62 14.38
N PHE A 255 5.84 20.75 14.90
CA PHE A 255 6.49 19.67 15.66
C PHE A 255 6.03 19.64 17.13
N ASP A 256 5.62 20.76 17.72
CA ASP A 256 5.10 20.82 19.10
C ASP A 256 3.67 20.32 19.23
N GLU A 257 2.83 20.48 18.20
CA GLU A 257 1.44 20.01 18.24
C GLU A 257 1.27 18.51 17.97
N ARG A 258 2.32 17.81 17.52
CA ARG A 258 2.26 16.36 17.27
C ARG A 258 2.43 15.59 18.59
N PRO A 259 1.44 14.79 19.03
CA PRO A 259 1.52 14.04 20.29
C PRO A 259 2.66 13.01 20.33
N ASP A 260 3.17 12.60 19.16
CA ASP A 260 4.25 11.61 19.03
C ASP A 260 5.66 12.22 18.92
N SER A 261 5.80 13.56 18.94
CA SER A 261 7.11 14.21 18.79
C SER A 261 8.01 14.08 20.03
N GLY A 262 7.46 13.63 21.16
CA GLY A 262 8.19 13.42 22.42
C GLY A 262 9.27 12.33 22.38
N PHE A 263 9.39 11.56 21.29
CA PHE A 263 10.40 10.52 21.13
C PHE A 263 11.71 11.00 20.46
N LEU A 264 11.74 12.21 19.91
CA LEU A 264 12.96 12.75 19.29
C LEU A 264 13.85 13.42 20.33
N LEU A 265 15.15 13.11 20.27
CA LEU A 265 16.14 13.88 21.03
C LEU A 265 16.12 15.35 20.55
N PRO A 266 16.35 16.34 21.43
CA PRO A 266 16.32 17.76 21.06
C PRO A 266 17.17 18.10 19.82
N GLU A 267 18.32 17.45 19.65
CA GLU A 267 19.20 17.62 18.49
C GLU A 267 18.58 17.11 17.19
N GLN A 268 17.84 16.00 17.25
CA GLN A 268 17.14 15.43 16.09
C GLN A 268 15.93 16.28 15.69
N ARG A 269 15.22 16.82 16.69
CA ARG A 269 14.12 17.76 16.49
C ARG A 269 14.60 19.02 15.78
N GLU A 270 15.71 19.61 16.24
CA GLU A 270 16.28 20.81 15.63
C GLU A 270 16.75 20.55 14.19
N ALA A 271 17.40 19.41 13.93
CA ALA A 271 17.83 19.03 12.59
C ALA A 271 16.63 18.83 11.63
N ALA A 272 15.51 18.29 12.12
CA ALA A 272 14.29 18.12 11.33
C ALA A 272 13.62 19.46 11.00
N ILE A 273 13.58 20.39 11.96
CA ILE A 273 13.08 21.76 11.75
C ILE A 273 13.93 22.49 10.71
N ASP A 274 15.25 22.41 10.81
CA ASP A 274 16.18 23.03 9.86
C ASP A 274 16.01 22.47 8.44
N GLU A 275 15.87 21.15 8.29
CA GLU A 275 15.67 20.51 6.99
C GLU A 275 14.31 20.87 6.37
N LEU A 276 13.24 20.90 7.17
CA LEU A 276 11.91 21.31 6.72
C LEU A 276 11.92 22.78 6.25
N THR A 277 12.52 23.66 7.05
CA THR A 277 12.67 25.09 6.72
C THR A 277 13.41 25.25 5.40
N ARG A 278 14.54 24.55 5.23
CA ARG A 278 15.35 24.57 4.00
C ARG A 278 14.56 24.11 2.76
N ARG A 279 13.75 23.04 2.90
CA ARG A 279 12.92 22.52 1.79
C ARG A 279 11.84 23.52 1.39
N VAL A 280 11.14 24.12 2.35
CA VAL A 280 10.09 25.11 2.08
C VAL A 280 10.68 26.36 1.43
N THR A 281 11.76 26.91 1.97
CA THR A 281 12.45 28.08 1.38
C THR A 281 12.91 27.79 -0.06
N ARG A 282 13.47 26.60 -0.33
CA ARG A 282 13.89 26.21 -1.68
C ARG A 282 12.71 26.17 -2.66
N ARG A 283 11.56 25.61 -2.25
CA ARG A 283 10.34 25.57 -3.08
C ARG A 283 9.79 26.96 -3.36
N LEU A 284 9.82 27.86 -2.36
CA LEU A 284 9.38 29.24 -2.54
C LEU A 284 10.29 30.03 -3.48
N SER A 285 11.61 29.80 -3.45
CA SER A 285 12.55 30.45 -4.37
C SER A 285 12.47 29.99 -5.83
N GLN A 286 11.78 28.87 -6.10
CA GLN A 286 11.61 28.31 -7.45
C GLN A 286 10.30 28.75 -8.13
N ARG A 287 9.43 29.48 -7.42
CA ARG A 287 8.19 30.06 -7.93
C ARG A 287 8.41 31.51 -8.34
#